data_AF-A0A397RUH6-F1
#
_entry.id   AF-A0A397RUH6-F1
#
_cell.length_a   1.000
_cell.length_b   1.000
_cell.length_c   1.000
_cell.angle_alpha   90.00
_cell.angle_beta   90.00
_cell.angle_gamma   90.00
#
_symmetry.space_group_name_H-M   'P 1'
#
loop_
_entity.id
_entity.type
_entity.pdbx_description
1 polymer ?
#
loop_
_entity_poly.entity_id
_entity_poly.type
_entity_poly.pdbx_seq_one_letter_code
_entity_poly.pdbx_strand_id
1 'polypeptide(L)'
;MLLVLESNLEKMVAHLLIEIALEFASWISAEVKLYIIKEFQRLKVEESEQLEWQGKRLLTKINYLIHTDAIKTYWIPVELTEVQKSFIYASEADMLNVALFGMRAKEWEDNNPNKKGNIRDCASTIELAILSNLEYHNSLLIKDGINQKERRMRRYVSFFDDDYDEEEDEW
;
A
#
# COMPACT_ATOMS: atom_id res chain seq x y z
N MET A 1 -8.88 24.31 10.44
CA MET A 1 -8.84 24.76 11.85
C MET A 1 -10.07 24.30 12.62
N LEU A 2 -11.30 24.60 12.17
CA LEU A 2 -12.55 24.12 12.81
C LEU A 2 -12.67 22.58 12.90
N LEU A 3 -12.43 21.86 11.80
CA LEU A 3 -12.48 20.38 11.78
C LEU A 3 -11.48 19.70 12.74
N VAL A 4 -10.33 20.33 12.99
CA VAL A 4 -9.32 19.81 13.92
C VAL A 4 -9.79 20.00 15.37
N LEU A 5 -10.44 21.13 15.66
CA LEU A 5 -11.02 21.41 16.98
C LEU A 5 -12.20 20.47 17.29
N GLU A 6 -13.07 20.23 16.32
CA GLU A 6 -14.19 19.27 16.45
C GLU A 6 -13.68 17.86 16.71
N SER A 7 -12.70 17.38 15.93
CA SER A 7 -12.10 16.06 16.13
C SER A 7 -11.43 15.90 17.50
N ASN A 8 -10.75 16.95 17.99
CA ASN A 8 -10.13 16.92 19.32
C ASN A 8 -11.18 16.89 20.44
N LEU A 9 -12.28 17.61 20.27
CA LEU A 9 -13.39 17.60 21.23
C LEU A 9 -14.05 16.21 21.30
N GLU A 10 -14.30 15.59 20.14
CA GLU A 10 -14.87 14.24 20.07
C GLU A 10 -13.98 13.20 20.76
N LYS A 11 -12.66 13.24 20.54
CA LYS A 11 -11.71 12.35 21.20
C LYS A 11 -11.70 12.53 22.71
N MET A 12 -11.76 13.78 23.18
CA MET A 12 -11.80 14.09 24.61
C MET A 12 -13.08 13.57 25.26
N VAL A 13 -14.23 13.75 24.61
CA VAL A 13 -15.52 13.22 25.09
C VAL A 13 -15.52 11.69 25.10
N ALA A 14 -15.01 11.04 24.05
CA ALA A 14 -14.90 9.59 24.00
C ALA A 14 -14.00 9.03 25.13
N HIS A 15 -12.88 9.70 25.41
CA HIS A 15 -12.00 9.31 26.51
C HIS A 15 -12.72 9.40 27.87
N LEU A 16 -13.40 10.51 28.12
CA LEU A 16 -14.17 10.71 29.36
C LEU A 16 -15.26 9.65 29.56
N LEU A 17 -16.00 9.31 28.50
CA LEU A 17 -17.05 8.28 28.57
C LEU A 17 -16.48 6.90 28.89
N ILE A 18 -15.29 6.58 28.35
CA ILE A 18 -14.58 5.33 28.66
C ILE A 18 -14.15 5.29 30.12
N GLU A 19 -13.58 6.37 30.65
CA GLU A 19 -13.20 6.46 32.06
C GLU A 19 -14.41 6.27 32.98
N ILE A 20 -15.51 6.95 32.70
CA ILE A 20 -16.76 6.81 33.45
C ILE A 20 -17.25 5.36 33.42
N ALA A 21 -17.26 4.71 32.25
CA ALA A 21 -17.67 3.31 32.12
C ALA A 21 -16.76 2.35 32.90
N LEU A 22 -15.44 2.59 32.92
CA LEU A 22 -14.48 1.79 33.68
C LEU A 22 -14.66 1.97 35.19
N GLU A 23 -15.00 3.17 35.65
CA GLU A 23 -15.31 3.42 37.06
C GLU A 23 -16.63 2.75 37.48
N PHE A 24 -17.67 2.78 36.63
CA PHE A 24 -18.89 2.00 36.86
C PHE A 24 -18.61 0.49 36.91
N ALA A 25 -17.78 -0.03 36.01
CA ALA A 25 -17.37 -1.43 36.04
C ALA A 25 -16.63 -1.79 37.33
N SER A 26 -15.76 -0.88 37.81
CA SER A 26 -15.03 -1.05 39.08
C SER A 26 -15.95 -1.08 40.29
N TRP A 27 -17.01 -0.25 40.28
CA TRP A 27 -18.03 -0.22 41.31
C TRP A 27 -18.83 -1.52 41.38
N ILE A 28 -19.03 -2.19 40.23
CA ILE A 28 -19.66 -3.52 40.16
C ILE A 28 -18.70 -4.61 40.65
N SER A 29 -17.50 -4.71 40.07
CA SER A 29 -16.44 -5.65 40.49
C SER A 29 -15.12 -5.38 39.75
N ALA A 30 -14.00 -5.59 40.43
CA ALA A 30 -12.66 -5.52 39.81
C ALA A 30 -12.47 -6.53 38.66
N GLU A 31 -13.12 -7.70 38.74
CA GLU A 31 -13.07 -8.73 37.69
C GLU A 31 -13.77 -8.27 36.41
N VAL A 32 -14.91 -7.60 36.56
CA VAL A 32 -15.69 -7.03 35.44
C VAL A 32 -14.89 -5.92 34.76
N LYS A 33 -14.26 -5.02 35.54
CA LYS A 33 -13.36 -3.99 35.00
C LYS A 33 -12.24 -4.61 34.15
N LEU A 34 -11.56 -5.63 34.67
CA LEU A 34 -10.49 -6.32 33.96
C LEU A 34 -10.96 -6.99 32.68
N TYR A 35 -12.14 -7.62 32.70
CA TYR A 35 -12.73 -8.24 31.51
C TYR A 35 -13.02 -7.19 30.42
N ILE A 36 -13.63 -6.06 30.79
CA ILE A 36 -13.93 -4.96 29.86
C ILE A 36 -12.64 -4.37 29.27
N ILE A 37 -11.60 -4.18 30.08
CA ILE A 37 -10.30 -3.66 29.59
C ILE A 37 -9.71 -4.62 28.55
N LYS A 38 -9.67 -5.92 28.85
CA LYS A 38 -9.13 -6.94 27.92
C LYS A 38 -9.93 -6.98 26.63
N GLU A 39 -11.24 -6.96 26.73
CA GLU A 39 -12.12 -7.04 25.56
C GLU A 39 -12.03 -5.77 24.69
N PHE A 40 -11.92 -4.61 25.31
CA PHE A 40 -11.68 -3.34 24.61
C PHE A 40 -10.32 -3.32 23.91
N GLN A 41 -9.27 -3.83 24.56
CA GLN A 41 -7.95 -3.99 23.92
C GLN A 41 -8.00 -4.95 22.73
N ARG A 42 -8.72 -6.08 22.87
CA ARG A 42 -8.93 -7.04 21.77
C ARG A 42 -9.62 -6.38 20.57
N LEU A 43 -10.72 -5.67 20.80
CA LEU A 43 -11.47 -4.98 19.75
C LEU A 43 -10.64 -3.88 19.06
N LYS A 44 -9.83 -3.13 19.82
CA LYS A 44 -8.94 -2.11 19.25
C LYS A 44 -7.90 -2.69 18.29
N VAL A 45 -7.33 -3.84 18.63
CA VAL A 45 -6.36 -4.53 17.77
C VAL A 45 -7.05 -5.00 16.50
N GLU A 46 -8.21 -5.64 16.62
CA GLU A 46 -9.00 -6.14 15.48
C GLU A 46 -9.43 -5.01 14.53
N GLU A 47 -9.91 -3.89 15.07
CA GLU A 47 -10.30 -2.71 14.28
C GLU A 47 -9.08 -2.06 13.59
N SER A 48 -7.95 -1.96 14.30
CA SER A 48 -6.70 -1.43 13.73
C SER A 48 -6.22 -2.28 12.55
N GLU A 49 -6.22 -3.60 12.69
CA GLU A 49 -5.82 -4.53 11.61
C GLU A 49 -6.75 -4.41 10.40
N GLN A 50 -8.06 -4.30 10.62
CA GLN A 50 -9.04 -4.11 9.55
C GLN A 50 -8.85 -2.77 8.82
N LEU A 51 -8.64 -1.68 9.54
CA LEU A 51 -8.38 -0.36 8.97
C LEU A 51 -7.09 -0.34 8.17
N GLU A 52 -6.03 -0.96 8.70
CA GLU A 52 -4.75 -1.08 8.00
C GLU A 52 -4.90 -1.88 6.70
N TRP A 53 -5.64 -3.00 6.74
CA TRP A 53 -5.94 -3.81 5.56
C TRP A 53 -6.78 -3.06 4.52
N GLN A 54 -7.82 -2.33 4.94
CA GLN A 54 -8.63 -1.50 4.04
C GLN A 54 -7.80 -0.36 3.41
N GLY A 55 -6.97 0.30 4.21
CA GLY A 55 -6.05 1.35 3.76
C GLY A 55 -5.10 0.84 2.68
N LYS A 56 -4.48 -0.34 2.88
CA LYS A 56 -3.61 -0.99 1.87
C LYS A 56 -4.35 -1.23 0.56
N ARG A 57 -5.56 -1.81 0.62
CA ARG A 57 -6.35 -2.10 -0.58
C ARG A 57 -6.73 -0.83 -1.33
N LEU A 58 -7.09 0.24 -0.61
CA LEU A 58 -7.42 1.52 -1.21
C LEU A 58 -6.19 2.14 -1.89
N LEU A 59 -5.04 2.14 -1.21
CA LEU A 59 -3.79 2.65 -1.75
C LEU A 59 -3.37 1.89 -3.01
N THR A 60 -3.34 0.56 -2.97
CA THR A 60 -3.02 -0.28 -4.15
C THR A 60 -3.99 -0.02 -5.30
N LYS A 61 -5.29 0.15 -5.02
CA LYS A 61 -6.29 0.44 -6.06
C LYS A 61 -6.09 1.81 -6.70
N ILE A 62 -5.84 2.85 -5.89
CA ILE A 62 -5.58 4.20 -6.38
C ILE A 62 -4.33 4.21 -7.26
N ASN A 63 -3.25 3.55 -6.84
CA ASN A 63 -2.01 3.53 -7.60
C ASN A 63 -2.14 2.77 -8.92
N TYR A 64 -2.83 1.64 -8.92
CA TYR A 64 -3.14 0.93 -10.15
C TYR A 64 -3.94 1.79 -11.13
N LEU A 65 -4.91 2.57 -10.63
CA LEU A 65 -5.70 3.49 -11.44
C LEU A 65 -4.85 4.61 -12.03
N ILE A 66 -4.01 5.28 -11.22
CA ILE A 66 -3.11 6.35 -11.67
C ILE A 66 -2.13 5.82 -12.72
N HIS A 67 -1.54 4.65 -12.47
CA HIS A 67 -0.60 4.01 -13.38
C HIS A 67 -1.25 3.65 -14.72
N THR A 68 -2.42 2.99 -14.68
CA THR A 68 -3.16 2.62 -15.88
C THR A 68 -3.63 3.85 -16.66
N ASP A 69 -4.05 4.91 -15.96
CA ASP A 69 -4.46 6.18 -16.57
C ASP A 69 -3.30 6.88 -17.29
N ALA A 70 -2.11 6.89 -16.69
CA ALA A 70 -0.92 7.42 -17.34
C ALA A 70 -0.58 6.67 -18.64
N ILE A 71 -0.67 5.33 -18.64
CA ILE A 71 -0.47 4.53 -19.86
C ILE A 71 -1.51 4.90 -20.93
N LYS A 72 -2.79 5.00 -20.56
CA LYS A 72 -3.88 5.36 -21.48
C LYS A 72 -3.67 6.72 -22.11
N THR A 73 -3.40 7.73 -21.28
CA THR A 73 -3.39 9.13 -21.68
C THR A 73 -2.15 9.51 -22.48
N TYR A 74 -0.98 9.00 -22.10
CA TYR A 74 0.29 9.45 -22.68
C TYR A 74 0.91 8.45 -23.66
N TRP A 75 0.57 7.16 -23.58
CA TRP A 75 1.30 6.12 -24.32
C TRP A 75 0.45 5.28 -25.28
N ILE A 76 -0.86 5.25 -25.15
CA ILE A 76 -1.74 4.61 -26.14
C ILE A 76 -2.49 5.70 -26.94
N PRO A 77 -1.81 6.46 -27.83
CA PRO A 77 -2.48 7.45 -28.68
C PRO A 77 -3.16 6.82 -29.90
N VAL A 78 -2.95 5.52 -30.16
CA VAL A 78 -3.50 4.78 -31.31
C VAL A 78 -4.67 3.91 -30.86
N GLU A 79 -5.71 3.78 -31.69
CA GLU A 79 -6.81 2.84 -31.51
C GLU A 79 -6.33 1.39 -31.63
N LEU A 80 -5.74 0.89 -30.54
CA LEU A 80 -5.38 -0.52 -30.39
C LEU A 80 -6.60 -1.36 -30.04
N THR A 81 -6.57 -2.62 -30.47
CA THR A 81 -7.55 -3.62 -30.04
C THR A 81 -7.46 -3.85 -28.52
N GLU A 82 -8.55 -4.30 -27.90
CA GLU A 82 -8.57 -4.58 -26.45
C GLU A 82 -7.50 -5.58 -26.02
N VAL A 83 -7.24 -6.59 -26.87
CA VAL A 83 -6.20 -7.61 -26.63
C VAL A 83 -4.81 -6.97 -26.56
N GLN A 84 -4.50 -6.06 -27.50
CA GLN A 84 -3.22 -5.35 -27.51
C GLN A 84 -3.08 -4.41 -26.31
N LYS A 85 -4.15 -3.72 -25.91
CA LYS A 85 -4.16 -2.88 -24.71
C LYS A 85 -3.90 -3.71 -23.45
N SER A 86 -4.60 -4.84 -23.31
CA SER A 86 -4.40 -5.80 -22.20
C SER A 86 -2.95 -6.28 -22.13
N PHE A 87 -2.35 -6.63 -23.26
CA PHE A 87 -0.95 -7.06 -23.32
C PHE A 87 0.02 -5.97 -22.86
N ILE A 88 -0.19 -4.71 -23.26
CA ILE A 88 0.67 -3.59 -22.84
C ILE A 88 0.55 -3.35 -21.32
N TYR A 89 -0.67 -3.35 -20.77
CA TYR A 89 -0.85 -3.21 -19.32
C TYR A 89 -0.21 -4.36 -18.54
N ALA A 90 -0.43 -5.60 -19.00
CA ALA A 90 0.16 -6.79 -18.39
C ALA A 90 1.69 -6.73 -18.46
N SER A 91 2.26 -6.30 -19.58
CA SER A 91 3.71 -6.15 -19.76
C SER A 91 4.30 -5.12 -18.80
N GLU A 92 3.67 -3.95 -18.62
CA GLU A 92 4.18 -2.94 -17.69
C GLU A 92 4.03 -3.36 -16.22
N ALA A 93 2.94 -4.05 -15.88
CA ALA A 93 2.72 -4.59 -14.54
C ALA A 93 3.68 -5.76 -14.22
N ASP A 94 3.89 -6.67 -15.16
CA ASP A 94 4.87 -7.76 -15.03
C ASP A 94 6.28 -7.21 -14.87
N MET A 95 6.61 -6.11 -15.54
CA MET A 95 7.90 -5.48 -15.40
C MET A 95 8.15 -4.96 -13.98
N LEU A 96 7.11 -4.39 -13.35
CA LEU A 96 7.16 -3.98 -11.95
C LEU A 96 7.23 -5.17 -11.00
N ASN A 97 6.50 -6.25 -11.30
CA ASN A 97 6.56 -7.49 -10.53
C ASN A 97 7.96 -8.12 -10.61
N VAL A 98 8.61 -8.11 -11.77
CA VAL A 98 9.99 -8.61 -11.93
C VAL A 98 10.97 -7.73 -11.15
N ALA A 99 10.79 -6.41 -11.14
CA ALA A 99 11.66 -5.51 -10.39
C ALA A 99 11.59 -5.75 -8.87
N LEU A 100 10.40 -6.06 -8.34
CA LEU A 100 10.19 -6.24 -6.90
C LEU A 100 10.33 -7.70 -6.43
N PHE A 101 9.74 -8.64 -7.17
CA PHE A 101 9.63 -10.06 -6.79
C PHE A 101 10.54 -10.98 -7.61
N GLY A 102 11.26 -10.46 -8.61
CA GLY A 102 12.14 -11.25 -9.47
C GLY A 102 11.43 -12.16 -10.48
N MET A 103 10.09 -12.11 -10.56
CA MET A 103 9.30 -12.98 -11.43
C MET A 103 8.04 -12.29 -11.97
N ARG A 104 7.52 -12.80 -13.09
CA ARG A 104 6.25 -12.37 -13.69
C ARG A 104 5.06 -12.97 -12.95
N ALA A 105 3.87 -12.40 -13.14
CA ALA A 105 2.65 -12.92 -12.53
C ALA A 105 2.38 -14.39 -12.94
N LYS A 106 2.62 -14.71 -14.21
CA LYS A 106 2.45 -16.07 -14.74
C LYS A 106 3.46 -17.08 -14.14
N GLU A 107 4.73 -16.69 -14.02
CA GLU A 107 5.76 -17.54 -13.42
C GLU A 107 5.46 -17.82 -11.95
N TRP A 108 4.90 -16.85 -11.24
CA TRP A 108 4.44 -17.04 -9.87
C TRP A 108 3.26 -18.02 -9.79
N GLU A 109 2.30 -17.95 -10.71
CA GLU A 109 1.17 -18.88 -10.80
C GLU A 109 1.65 -20.31 -11.07
N ASP A 110 2.56 -20.47 -12.04
CA ASP A 110 3.17 -21.76 -12.39
C ASP A 110 3.94 -22.37 -11.19
N ASN A 111 4.61 -21.54 -10.39
CA ASN A 111 5.36 -21.97 -9.21
C ASN A 111 4.49 -22.20 -7.96
N ASN A 112 3.24 -21.72 -7.94
CA ASN A 112 2.33 -21.83 -6.79
C ASN A 112 0.96 -22.44 -7.17
N PRO A 113 0.92 -23.66 -7.75
CA PRO A 113 -0.31 -24.26 -8.27
C PRO A 113 -1.37 -24.54 -7.20
N ASN A 114 -0.97 -24.63 -5.93
CA ASN A 114 -1.86 -24.91 -4.79
C ASN A 114 -2.29 -23.64 -4.04
N LYS A 115 -1.82 -22.44 -4.42
CA LYS A 115 -2.20 -21.19 -3.75
C LYS A 115 -3.31 -20.50 -4.54
N LYS A 116 -4.31 -19.99 -3.81
CA LYS A 116 -5.43 -19.24 -4.37
C LYS A 116 -5.14 -17.75 -4.26
N GLY A 117 -5.00 -17.06 -5.39
CA GLY A 117 -4.73 -15.62 -5.44
C GLY A 117 -3.66 -15.27 -6.47
N ASN A 118 -3.17 -14.04 -6.45
CA ASN A 118 -2.03 -13.61 -7.25
C ASN A 118 -0.80 -13.33 -6.37
N ILE A 119 0.32 -12.98 -7.00
CA ILE A 119 1.57 -12.62 -6.32
C ILE A 119 1.41 -11.49 -5.30
N ARG A 120 0.50 -10.53 -5.54
CA ARG A 120 0.24 -9.38 -4.65
C ARG A 120 -0.55 -9.78 -3.41
N ASP A 121 -1.43 -10.77 -3.52
CA ASP A 121 -2.20 -11.30 -2.37
C ASP A 121 -1.30 -12.04 -1.37
N CYS A 122 -0.13 -12.50 -1.82
CA CYS A 122 0.88 -13.16 -0.98
C CYS A 122 2.04 -12.23 -0.57
N ALA A 123 2.00 -10.96 -0.97
CA ALA A 123 3.05 -9.99 -0.66
C ALA A 123 2.84 -9.37 0.73
N SER A 124 3.94 -9.04 1.40
CA SER A 124 3.94 -8.31 2.66
C SER A 124 3.50 -6.85 2.47
N THR A 125 3.13 -6.21 3.59
CA THR A 125 2.77 -4.79 3.62
C THR A 125 3.83 -3.88 3.01
N ILE A 126 5.11 -4.17 3.32
CA ILE A 126 6.24 -3.37 2.86
C ILE A 126 6.40 -3.54 1.35
N GLU A 127 6.33 -4.77 0.84
CA GLU A 127 6.42 -5.04 -0.59
C GLU A 127 5.26 -4.37 -1.36
N LEU A 128 4.03 -4.40 -0.83
CA LEU A 128 2.90 -3.70 -1.45
C LEU A 128 3.08 -2.17 -1.47
N ALA A 129 3.68 -1.60 -0.41
CA ALA A 129 4.00 -0.18 -0.35
C ALA A 129 5.11 0.19 -1.36
N ILE A 130 6.15 -0.63 -1.47
CA ILE A 130 7.22 -0.45 -2.47
C ILE A 130 6.62 -0.54 -3.88
N LEU A 131 5.78 -1.56 -4.15
CA LEU A 131 5.11 -1.72 -5.44
C LEU A 131 4.25 -0.51 -5.80
N SER A 132 3.51 -0.01 -4.83
CA SER A 132 2.69 1.20 -4.94
C SER A 132 3.51 2.43 -5.31
N ASN A 133 4.67 2.63 -4.68
CA ASN A 133 5.59 3.71 -5.04
C ASN A 133 6.16 3.52 -6.44
N LEU A 134 6.56 2.29 -6.82
CA LEU A 134 7.08 2.00 -8.15
C LEU A 134 6.02 2.26 -9.25
N GLU A 135 4.75 1.93 -9.00
CA GLU A 135 3.63 2.24 -9.89
C GLU A 135 3.44 3.75 -10.06
N TYR A 136 3.48 4.49 -8.95
CA TYR A 136 3.38 5.95 -8.95
C TYR A 136 4.52 6.61 -9.73
N HIS A 137 5.78 6.29 -9.41
CA HIS A 137 6.94 6.83 -10.13
C HIS A 137 6.91 6.47 -11.62
N ASN A 138 6.52 5.24 -11.95
CA ASN A 138 6.40 4.84 -13.34
C ASN A 138 5.33 5.67 -14.08
N SER A 139 4.21 6.00 -13.42
CA SER A 139 3.18 6.86 -14.00
C SER A 139 3.72 8.27 -14.35
N LEU A 140 4.57 8.84 -13.49
CA LEU A 140 5.22 10.14 -13.73
C LEU A 140 6.18 10.06 -14.92
N LEU A 141 7.03 9.04 -14.96
CA LEU A 141 7.97 8.85 -16.07
C LEU A 141 7.25 8.59 -17.41
N ILE A 142 6.09 7.92 -17.38
CA ILE A 142 5.23 7.76 -18.57
C ILE A 142 4.68 9.12 -19.03
N LYS A 143 4.24 9.96 -18.08
CA LYS A 143 3.76 11.32 -18.35
C LYS A 143 4.85 12.22 -18.94
N ASP A 144 6.10 12.05 -18.50
CA ASP A 144 7.26 12.79 -19.00
C ASP A 144 7.70 12.32 -20.40
N GLY A 145 7.00 11.35 -21.01
CA GLY A 145 7.29 10.85 -22.36
C GLY A 145 8.54 9.96 -22.44
N ILE A 146 9.08 9.52 -21.31
CA ILE A 146 10.27 8.68 -21.27
C ILE A 146 9.91 7.30 -21.81
N ASN A 147 10.68 6.81 -22.80
CA ASN A 147 10.43 5.52 -23.42
C ASN A 147 10.64 4.35 -22.42
N GLN A 148 9.98 3.22 -22.65
CA GLN A 148 9.99 2.09 -21.72
C GLN A 148 11.40 1.54 -21.41
N LYS A 149 12.31 1.54 -22.39
CA LYS A 149 13.67 1.02 -22.23
C LYS A 149 14.48 1.86 -21.25
N GLU A 150 14.31 3.17 -21.34
CA GLU A 150 14.96 4.14 -20.47
C GLU A 150 14.35 4.16 -19.06
N ARG A 151 13.02 4.05 -18.95
CA ARG A 151 12.36 3.87 -17.64
C ARG A 151 12.76 2.58 -16.94
N ARG A 152 13.06 1.51 -17.69
CA ARG A 152 13.63 0.27 -17.12
C ARG A 152 14.97 0.57 -16.48
N MET A 153 15.91 1.15 -17.23
CA MET A 153 17.25 1.45 -16.69
C MET A 153 17.20 2.41 -15.49
N ARG A 154 16.41 3.49 -15.57
CA ARG A 154 16.35 4.49 -14.50
C ARG A 154 15.81 3.95 -13.18
N ARG A 155 14.87 3.00 -13.23
CA ARG A 155 14.34 2.32 -12.04
C ARG A 155 15.36 1.42 -11.35
N TYR A 156 16.28 0.80 -12.10
CA TYR A 156 17.36 0.02 -11.51
C TYR A 156 18.39 0.94 -10.87
N VAL A 157 18.75 2.03 -11.55
CA VAL A 157 19.79 2.97 -11.10
C VAL A 157 19.37 3.68 -9.80
N SER A 158 18.16 4.24 -9.72
CA SER A 158 17.70 4.93 -8.49
C SER A 158 17.44 4.02 -7.30
N PHE A 159 17.44 2.69 -7.48
CA PHE A 159 17.19 1.72 -6.41
C PHE A 159 18.50 1.17 -5.83
N PHE A 160 19.62 1.35 -6.54
CA PHE A 160 20.97 0.92 -6.14
C PHE A 160 21.93 2.08 -5.88
N ASP A 161 21.61 3.31 -6.31
CA ASP A 161 22.46 4.49 -6.07
C ASP A 161 22.17 5.19 -4.72
N ASP A 162 21.13 4.78 -3.97
CA ASP A 162 20.90 5.24 -2.59
C ASP A 162 21.70 4.40 -1.56
N ASP A 163 22.64 3.57 -2.01
CA ASP A 163 23.61 2.90 -1.13
C ASP A 163 24.74 3.89 -0.78
N TYR A 164 24.58 4.51 0.39
CA TYR A 164 25.63 5.11 1.23
C TYR A 164 26.65 5.99 0.50
N ASP A 165 26.36 7.29 0.42
CA ASP A 165 27.44 8.26 0.65
C ASP A 165 27.94 8.02 2.08
N GLU A 166 28.97 7.19 2.24
CA GLU A 166 29.85 7.28 3.40
C GLU A 166 30.35 8.72 3.41
N GLU A 167 29.79 9.57 4.28
CA GLU A 167 30.45 10.79 4.69
C GLU A 167 31.83 10.37 5.22
N GLU A 168 32.86 10.50 4.37
CA GLU A 168 34.24 10.56 4.83
C GLU A 168 34.31 11.72 5.82
N ASP A 169 34.22 11.38 7.10
CA ASP A 169 34.60 12.24 8.21
C ASP A 169 36.08 12.65 8.02
N GLU A 170 36.30 13.73 7.28
CA GLU A 170 37.58 14.44 7.26
C GLU A 170 37.76 15.22 8.58
N TRP A 171 38.89 14.96 9.22
CA TRP A 171 39.33 15.36 10.55
C TRP A 171 39.47 16.87 10.79
#